data_AF-A0A9Q9W242-F1
#
_entry.id   AF-A0A9Q9W242-F1
#
_cell.length_a   1.000
_cell.length_b   1.000
_cell.length_c   1.000
_cell.angle_alpha   90.00
_cell.angle_beta   90.00
_cell.angle_gamma   90.00
#
_symmetry.space_group_name_H-M   'P 1'
#
loop_
_entity.id
_entity.type
_entity.pdbx_description
1 polymer ?
#
loop_
_entity_poly.entity_id
_entity_poly.type
_entity_poly.pdbx_seq_one_letter_code
_entity_poly.pdbx_strand_id
1 'polypeptide(L)'
;MADKCHLCLLGLIFLSSLLTGLSGVDDVHVFISSGENVRLSCNNALHDCKSTAWIYNRFSHSETVELIAGGIKKTDTESYERLSLGSDCSLNIKNIIKEDYGSYTCRQYVNDQQQGTDARVYLHVLHVSSSSSSSSQTEISAGLSVTLFCQLYSSAGVSCDEWIRSKGIDLFWVNQAGVKLTRSDSRYQISAPDHCIITLNTTLLNEDLNREWRCEVTHRDQLKTSATYTDKRPARADSTTAETPVHSTNSTTTTPATSGSLFRMIVIIVEFAVFAAPTVIFLQIICDRRAENKEKL
;
A
#
# COMPACT_ATOMS: atom_id res chain seq x y z
N MET A 1 55.32 1.84 -9.98
CA MET A 1 54.21 1.39 -9.09
C MET A 1 52.87 2.05 -9.40
N ALA A 2 52.82 3.25 -10.01
CA ALA A 2 51.57 3.93 -10.37
C ALA A 2 50.74 3.25 -11.47
N ASP A 3 51.42 2.61 -12.44
CA ASP A 3 50.78 2.01 -13.62
C ASP A 3 49.90 0.78 -13.30
N LYS A 4 50.31 0.02 -12.28
CA LYS A 4 49.60 -1.19 -11.81
C LYS A 4 48.31 -0.84 -11.04
N CYS A 5 48.26 0.33 -10.41
CA CYS A 5 47.07 0.84 -9.72
C CYS A 5 45.99 1.32 -10.69
N HIS A 6 46.38 1.94 -11.82
CA HIS A 6 45.44 2.38 -12.84
C HIS A 6 44.72 1.21 -13.51
N LEU A 7 45.43 0.11 -13.77
CA LEU A 7 44.84 -1.10 -14.36
C LEU A 7 43.83 -1.79 -13.43
N CYS A 8 44.09 -1.81 -12.11
CA CYS A 8 43.13 -2.31 -11.11
C CYS A 8 41.91 -1.39 -10.93
N LEU A 9 42.09 -0.07 -10.97
CA LEU A 9 40.98 0.89 -10.90
C LEU A 9 40.07 0.78 -12.12
N LEU A 10 40.64 0.65 -13.33
CA LEU A 10 39.88 0.43 -14.56
C LEU A 10 39.15 -0.92 -14.53
N GLY A 11 39.78 -1.99 -14.02
CA GLY A 11 39.15 -3.30 -13.83
C GLY A 11 38.00 -3.27 -12.82
N LEU A 12 38.12 -2.52 -11.73
CA LEU A 12 37.05 -2.34 -10.74
C LEU A 12 35.88 -1.49 -11.28
N ILE A 13 36.17 -0.47 -12.10
CA ILE A 13 35.14 0.33 -12.78
C ILE A 13 34.37 -0.54 -13.80
N PHE A 14 35.08 -1.40 -14.54
CA PHE A 14 34.45 -2.36 -15.47
C PHE A 14 33.63 -3.45 -14.75
N LEU A 15 34.11 -3.96 -13.60
CA LEU A 15 33.31 -4.89 -12.79
C LEU A 15 32.11 -4.18 -12.13
N SER A 16 32.25 -2.95 -11.66
CA SER A 16 31.14 -2.20 -11.05
C SER A 16 30.06 -1.84 -12.06
N SER A 17 30.42 -1.60 -13.32
CA SER A 17 29.46 -1.34 -14.40
C SER A 17 28.78 -2.61 -14.91
N LEU A 18 29.39 -3.80 -14.74
CA LEU A 18 28.74 -5.08 -15.01
C LEU A 18 27.72 -5.48 -13.92
N LEU A 19 27.92 -5.02 -12.68
CA LEU A 19 27.01 -5.26 -11.53
C LEU A 19 25.81 -4.31 -11.47
N THR A 20 25.77 -3.24 -12.28
CA THR A 20 24.61 -2.34 -12.40
C THR A 20 23.61 -2.77 -13.48
N GLY A 21 23.79 -3.94 -14.11
CA GLY A 21 22.98 -4.44 -15.22
C GLY A 21 21.75 -5.31 -14.87
N LEU A 22 21.31 -5.33 -13.60
CA LEU A 22 20.18 -6.15 -13.14
C LEU A 22 19.29 -5.41 -12.13
N SER A 23 19.13 -4.10 -12.25
CA SER A 23 17.93 -3.47 -11.67
C SER A 23 16.78 -3.68 -12.64
N GLY A 24 16.21 -4.89 -12.64
CA GLY A 24 14.81 -5.02 -13.02
C GLY A 24 14.05 -3.98 -12.20
N VAL A 25 13.34 -3.08 -12.88
CA VAL A 25 12.52 -2.04 -12.24
C VAL A 25 11.75 -2.70 -11.10
N ASP A 26 12.01 -2.32 -9.84
CA ASP A 26 11.30 -2.88 -8.69
C ASP A 26 9.81 -2.58 -8.92
N ASP A 27 9.02 -3.63 -9.11
CA ASP A 27 7.60 -3.50 -9.38
C ASP A 27 6.94 -2.70 -8.25
N VAL A 28 6.12 -1.70 -8.60
CA VAL A 28 5.49 -0.84 -7.58
C VAL A 28 4.31 -1.60 -6.96
N HIS A 29 4.37 -1.86 -5.65
CA HIS A 29 3.29 -2.50 -4.90
C HIS A 29 2.52 -1.46 -4.07
N VAL A 30 1.20 -1.36 -4.29
CA VAL A 30 0.30 -0.48 -3.53
C VAL A 30 -0.66 -1.35 -2.74
N PHE A 31 -0.73 -1.14 -1.43
CA PHE A 31 -1.66 -1.84 -0.53
C PHE A 31 -2.71 -0.85 -0.06
N ILE A 32 -3.98 -1.20 -0.17
CA ILE A 32 -5.10 -0.33 0.21
C ILE A 32 -6.25 -1.13 0.82
N SER A 33 -7.04 -0.51 1.68
CA SER A 33 -8.24 -1.14 2.23
C SER A 33 -9.47 -0.91 1.35
N SER A 34 -10.37 -1.89 1.34
CA SER A 34 -11.66 -1.74 0.64
C SER A 34 -12.45 -0.55 1.21
N GLY A 35 -13.04 0.25 0.32
CA GLY A 35 -13.77 1.48 0.63
C GLY A 35 -12.93 2.75 0.49
N GLU A 36 -11.60 2.62 0.45
CA GLU A 36 -10.70 3.78 0.30
C GLU A 36 -10.55 4.22 -1.16
N ASN A 37 -9.95 5.39 -1.39
CA ASN A 37 -9.62 5.91 -2.71
C ASN A 37 -8.12 5.76 -2.95
N VAL A 38 -7.71 5.30 -4.14
CA VAL A 38 -6.30 5.16 -4.52
C VAL A 38 -5.92 6.10 -5.65
N ARG A 39 -4.64 6.47 -5.67
CA ARG A 39 -3.99 7.17 -6.77
C ARG A 39 -2.75 6.38 -7.21
N LEU A 40 -2.79 5.85 -8.42
CA LEU A 40 -1.72 5.06 -9.03
C LEU A 40 -0.87 5.98 -9.90
N SER A 41 0.42 6.10 -9.58
CA SER A 41 1.29 7.05 -10.27
C SER A 41 1.76 6.52 -11.63
N CYS A 42 1.79 7.40 -12.63
CA CYS A 42 2.43 7.13 -13.91
C CYS A 42 3.80 7.83 -13.97
N ASN A 43 4.85 7.14 -13.52
CA ASN A 43 6.19 7.75 -13.38
C ASN A 43 6.85 8.15 -14.72
N ASN A 44 6.36 7.62 -15.84
CA ASN A 44 6.88 7.89 -17.17
C ASN A 44 5.96 8.81 -17.99
N ALA A 45 5.01 9.50 -17.35
CA ALA A 45 4.03 10.33 -18.03
C ALA A 45 4.67 11.44 -18.88
N LEU A 46 4.15 11.63 -20.09
CA LEU A 46 4.45 12.80 -20.91
C LEU A 46 3.47 13.93 -20.58
N HIS A 47 3.80 15.14 -21.03
CA HIS A 47 2.93 16.30 -20.85
C HIS A 47 1.52 16.06 -21.42
N ASP A 48 0.51 16.68 -20.81
CA ASP A 48 -0.91 16.75 -21.23
C ASP A 48 -1.72 15.44 -21.27
N CYS A 49 -1.10 14.30 -20.96
CA CYS A 49 -1.72 12.98 -20.88
C CYS A 49 -2.34 12.44 -22.17
N LYS A 50 -2.27 13.15 -23.30
CA LYS A 50 -2.86 12.68 -24.57
C LYS A 50 -2.17 11.44 -25.14
N SER A 51 -0.95 11.16 -24.69
CA SER A 51 -0.18 9.95 -24.98
C SER A 51 -0.44 8.81 -24.01
N THR A 52 -1.18 9.04 -22.92
CA THR A 52 -1.28 8.09 -21.80
C THR A 52 -2.40 7.10 -22.03
N ALA A 53 -2.07 5.81 -21.85
CA ALA A 53 -3.04 4.76 -21.65
C ALA A 53 -2.88 4.13 -20.27
N TRP A 54 -3.99 3.75 -19.65
CA TRP A 54 -4.01 2.93 -18.45
C TRP A 54 -4.68 1.60 -18.76
N ILE A 55 -3.96 0.52 -18.50
CA ILE A 55 -4.32 -0.83 -18.88
C ILE A 55 -4.41 -1.68 -17.62
N TYR A 56 -5.56 -2.31 -17.39
CA TYR A 56 -5.85 -3.13 -16.22
C TYR A 56 -5.88 -4.62 -16.58
N ASN A 57 -5.25 -5.42 -15.72
CA ASN A 57 -5.31 -6.88 -15.76
C ASN A 57 -5.51 -7.39 -14.33
N ARG A 58 -6.55 -8.18 -14.10
CA ARG A 58 -6.82 -8.75 -12.78
C ARG A 58 -5.84 -9.86 -12.43
N PHE A 59 -5.56 -10.75 -13.38
CA PHE A 59 -4.58 -11.83 -13.27
C PHE A 59 -3.94 -12.12 -14.63
N SER A 60 -2.85 -12.89 -14.64
CA SER A 60 -2.02 -13.13 -15.84
C SER A 60 -2.78 -13.71 -17.05
N HIS A 61 -3.97 -14.28 -16.84
CA HIS A 61 -4.82 -14.88 -17.88
C HIS A 61 -6.17 -14.16 -18.03
N SER A 62 -6.41 -13.04 -17.35
CA SER A 62 -7.62 -12.25 -17.54
C SER A 62 -7.53 -11.42 -18.81
N GLU A 63 -8.68 -11.13 -19.43
CA GLU A 63 -8.75 -10.14 -20.50
C GLU A 63 -8.18 -8.80 -20.02
N THR A 64 -7.40 -8.18 -20.90
CA THR A 64 -6.82 -6.87 -20.66
C THR A 64 -7.85 -5.79 -20.95
N VAL A 65 -8.09 -4.91 -19.97
CA VAL A 65 -9.06 -3.82 -20.09
C VAL A 65 -8.34 -2.48 -20.20
N GLU A 66 -8.59 -1.74 -21.27
CA GLU A 66 -8.09 -0.37 -21.41
C GLU A 66 -9.03 0.60 -20.67
N LEU A 67 -8.56 1.19 -19.57
CA LEU A 67 -9.35 2.11 -18.73
C LEU A 67 -9.30 3.55 -19.27
N ILE A 68 -8.11 3.96 -19.72
CA ILE A 68 -7.83 5.27 -20.29
C ILE A 68 -7.11 5.04 -21.61
N ALA A 69 -7.52 5.72 -22.67
CA ALA A 69 -6.84 5.73 -23.96
C ALA A 69 -6.62 7.17 -24.42
N GLY A 70 -5.37 7.52 -24.71
CA GLY A 70 -5.01 8.88 -25.10
C GLY A 70 -5.45 9.96 -24.10
N GLY A 71 -5.37 9.65 -22.80
CA GLY A 71 -5.81 10.54 -21.72
C GLY A 71 -7.33 10.60 -21.51
N ILE A 72 -8.12 9.89 -22.33
CA ILE A 72 -9.58 9.88 -22.27
C ILE A 72 -10.07 8.60 -21.61
N LYS A 73 -10.99 8.73 -20.65
CA LYS A 73 -11.62 7.60 -19.97
C LYS A 73 -12.56 6.83 -20.89
N LYS A 74 -12.45 5.50 -20.90
CA LYS A 74 -13.30 4.59 -21.69
C LYS A 74 -14.63 4.30 -20.98
N THR A 75 -15.75 4.61 -21.63
CA THR A 75 -17.12 4.61 -21.08
C THR A 75 -17.74 3.22 -20.89
N ASP A 76 -17.17 2.19 -21.49
CA ASP A 76 -17.65 0.81 -21.51
C ASP A 76 -17.13 -0.04 -20.34
N THR A 77 -16.50 0.58 -19.35
CA THR A 77 -15.95 -0.11 -18.18
C THR A 77 -16.92 -0.06 -16.99
N GLU A 78 -17.10 -1.17 -16.28
CA GLU A 78 -17.95 -1.25 -15.08
C GLU A 78 -17.53 -0.24 -13.98
N SER A 79 -16.29 0.22 -14.01
CA SER A 79 -15.69 1.15 -13.06
C SER A 79 -15.68 2.60 -13.55
N TYR A 80 -16.32 2.93 -14.68
CA TYR A 80 -16.25 4.24 -15.32
C TYR A 80 -16.47 5.41 -14.35
N GLU A 81 -17.53 5.39 -13.53
CA GLU A 81 -17.85 6.50 -12.61
C GLU A 81 -16.84 6.68 -11.47
N ARG A 82 -16.11 5.61 -11.10
CA ARG A 82 -15.12 5.63 -10.02
C ARG A 82 -13.75 6.09 -10.48
N LEU A 83 -13.49 6.06 -11.79
CA LEU A 83 -12.19 6.37 -12.39
C LEU A 83 -12.08 7.84 -12.81
N SER A 84 -10.90 8.42 -12.58
CA SER A 84 -10.52 9.74 -13.09
C SER A 84 -9.01 9.84 -13.30
N LEU A 85 -8.59 10.68 -14.25
CA LEU A 85 -7.18 10.93 -14.52
C LEU A 85 -6.75 12.23 -13.84
N GLY A 86 -5.64 12.20 -13.11
CA GLY A 86 -4.99 13.38 -12.55
C GLY A 86 -4.29 14.21 -13.63
N SER A 87 -3.95 15.46 -13.30
CA SER A 87 -3.21 16.37 -14.20
C SER A 87 -1.79 15.90 -14.55
N ASP A 88 -1.23 15.00 -13.75
CA ASP A 88 0.05 14.33 -13.97
C ASP A 88 -0.13 12.92 -14.56
N CYS A 89 -1.30 12.63 -15.12
CA CYS A 89 -1.63 11.36 -15.76
C CYS A 89 -1.68 10.15 -14.81
N SER A 90 -1.68 10.38 -13.50
CA SER A 90 -1.94 9.36 -12.49
C SER A 90 -3.40 8.92 -12.51
N LEU A 91 -3.65 7.62 -12.36
CA LEU A 91 -5.00 7.06 -12.32
C LEU A 91 -5.56 7.13 -10.91
N ASN A 92 -6.71 7.78 -10.72
CA ASN A 92 -7.44 7.79 -9.47
C ASN A 92 -8.62 6.83 -9.55
N ILE A 93 -8.79 5.98 -8.53
CA ILE A 93 -9.90 5.05 -8.41
C ILE A 93 -10.58 5.31 -7.06
N LYS A 94 -11.86 5.64 -7.10
CA LYS A 94 -12.66 5.88 -5.90
C LYS A 94 -13.31 4.60 -5.39
N ASN A 95 -13.52 4.52 -4.07
CA ASN A 95 -14.25 3.44 -3.40
C ASN A 95 -13.80 2.05 -3.86
N ILE A 96 -12.56 1.69 -3.53
CA ILE A 96 -11.93 0.42 -3.92
C ILE A 96 -12.74 -0.76 -3.39
N ILE A 97 -13.00 -1.73 -4.25
CA ILE A 97 -13.61 -3.02 -3.87
C ILE A 97 -12.57 -4.13 -3.94
N LYS A 98 -12.85 -5.25 -3.28
CA LYS A 98 -11.96 -6.42 -3.27
C LYS A 98 -11.75 -7.02 -4.66
N GLU A 99 -12.54 -6.67 -5.68
CA GLU A 99 -12.36 -7.09 -7.06
C GLU A 99 -11.37 -6.21 -7.86
N ASP A 100 -11.01 -5.02 -7.35
CA ASP A 100 -10.11 -4.07 -8.02
C ASP A 100 -8.62 -4.43 -7.88
N TYR A 101 -8.25 -5.49 -7.14
CA TYR A 101 -6.84 -5.93 -7.11
C TYR A 101 -6.37 -6.36 -8.51
N GLY A 102 -5.10 -6.12 -8.81
CA GLY A 102 -4.54 -6.47 -10.11
C GLY A 102 -3.33 -5.66 -10.49
N SER A 103 -2.90 -5.84 -11.74
CA SER A 103 -1.86 -5.06 -12.38
C SER A 103 -2.46 -3.92 -13.18
N TYR A 104 -2.07 -2.69 -12.84
CA TYR A 104 -2.38 -1.47 -13.57
C TYR A 104 -1.11 -0.98 -14.26
N THR A 105 -1.17 -0.85 -15.57
CA THR A 105 -0.02 -0.49 -16.40
C THR A 105 -0.28 0.86 -17.04
N CYS A 106 0.53 1.85 -16.71
CA CYS A 106 0.58 3.09 -17.45
C CYS A 106 1.54 2.93 -18.63
N ARG A 107 1.03 3.19 -19.83
CA ARG A 107 1.78 3.13 -21.08
C ARG A 107 1.71 4.48 -21.79
N GLN A 108 2.82 4.87 -22.39
CA GLN A 108 2.92 6.12 -23.16
C GLN A 108 3.10 5.81 -24.64
N TYR A 109 2.46 6.60 -25.49
CA TYR A 109 2.56 6.51 -26.94
C TYR A 109 3.04 7.81 -27.58
N VAL A 110 3.93 7.71 -28.56
CA VAL A 110 4.36 8.81 -29.43
C VAL A 110 4.28 8.31 -30.87
N ASN A 111 3.56 9.02 -31.74
CA ASN A 111 3.31 8.62 -33.13
C ASN A 111 2.78 7.17 -33.24
N ASP A 112 1.80 6.82 -32.41
CA ASP A 112 1.18 5.48 -32.31
C ASP A 112 2.15 4.34 -31.94
N GLN A 113 3.38 4.66 -31.52
CA GLN A 113 4.35 3.71 -31.02
C GLN A 113 4.55 3.86 -29.52
N GLN A 114 4.73 2.74 -28.83
CA GLN A 114 5.04 2.76 -27.40
C GLN A 114 6.37 3.51 -27.17
N GLN A 115 6.34 4.47 -26.25
CA GLN A 115 7.49 5.24 -25.82
C GLN A 115 7.99 4.71 -24.47
N GLY A 116 9.21 4.19 -24.44
CA GLY A 116 9.86 3.74 -23.21
C GLY A 116 9.22 2.50 -22.57
N THR A 117 9.60 2.24 -21.32
CA THR A 117 9.10 1.11 -20.54
C THR A 117 7.77 1.46 -19.88
N ASP A 118 6.91 0.45 -19.74
CA ASP A 118 5.68 0.56 -18.96
C ASP A 118 5.97 0.92 -17.50
N ALA A 119 5.13 1.78 -16.91
CA ALA A 119 5.08 1.96 -15.47
C ALA A 119 3.97 1.05 -14.91
N ARG A 120 4.36 -0.06 -14.28
CA ARG A 120 3.45 -1.06 -13.75
C ARG A 120 3.27 -0.91 -12.23
N VAL A 121 2.02 -1.00 -11.79
CA VAL A 121 1.61 -0.95 -10.39
C VAL A 121 0.76 -2.17 -10.07
N TYR A 122 1.16 -2.94 -9.06
CA TYR A 122 0.36 -4.03 -8.50
C TYR A 122 -0.44 -3.50 -7.32
N LEU A 123 -1.76 -3.45 -7.49
CA LEU A 123 -2.71 -3.07 -6.45
C LEU A 123 -3.14 -4.30 -5.66
N HIS A 124 -2.95 -4.25 -4.34
CA HIS A 124 -3.35 -5.27 -3.38
C HIS A 124 -4.43 -4.70 -2.48
N VAL A 125 -5.54 -5.42 -2.31
CA VAL A 125 -6.72 -4.92 -1.58
C VAL A 125 -6.92 -5.72 -0.31
N LEU A 126 -6.86 -5.04 0.84
CA LEU A 126 -7.18 -5.58 2.14
C LEU A 126 -8.69 -5.46 2.40
N HIS A 127 -9.33 -6.58 2.74
CA HIS A 127 -10.77 -6.61 3.01
C HIS A 127 -11.05 -7.42 4.27
N VAL A 128 -11.89 -6.86 5.14
CA VAL A 128 -12.38 -7.56 6.33
C VAL A 128 -13.85 -7.93 6.15
N SER A 129 -14.20 -9.18 6.41
CA SER A 129 -15.57 -9.68 6.44
C SER A 129 -15.85 -10.46 7.72
N SER A 130 -17.13 -10.77 7.94
CA SER A 130 -17.60 -11.57 9.08
C SER A 130 -18.40 -12.77 8.61
N SER A 131 -18.39 -13.86 9.38
CA SER A 131 -19.28 -15.00 9.18
C SER A 131 -20.76 -14.64 9.35
N SER A 132 -21.07 -13.57 10.10
CA SER A 132 -22.45 -13.14 10.37
C SER A 132 -23.07 -12.27 9.27
N SER A 133 -22.32 -11.85 8.25
CA SER A 133 -22.83 -10.94 7.21
C SER A 133 -23.59 -11.62 6.06
N SER A 134 -23.86 -12.93 6.11
CA SER A 134 -24.48 -13.68 4.99
C SER A 134 -25.98 -13.97 5.12
N SER A 135 -26.70 -13.43 6.10
CA SER A 135 -28.16 -13.57 6.16
C SER A 135 -28.80 -12.33 6.76
N SER A 136 -29.79 -11.80 6.05
CA SER A 136 -30.82 -10.87 6.52
C SER A 136 -30.83 -10.66 8.03
N GLN A 137 -30.31 -9.51 8.46
CA GLN A 137 -30.72 -8.81 9.68
C GLN A 137 -30.98 -9.74 10.89
N THR A 138 -29.96 -10.50 11.28
CA THR A 138 -29.97 -11.16 12.58
C THR A 138 -29.16 -10.30 13.51
N GLU A 139 -29.84 -9.64 14.44
CA GLU A 139 -29.22 -8.82 15.48
C GLU A 139 -28.09 -9.61 16.15
N ILE A 140 -26.87 -9.09 16.06
CA ILE A 140 -25.75 -9.69 16.75
C ILE A 140 -25.93 -9.41 18.24
N SER A 141 -26.19 -10.45 19.01
CA SER A 141 -26.34 -10.41 20.46
C SER A 141 -25.08 -10.90 21.16
N ALA A 142 -24.82 -10.36 22.36
CA ALA A 142 -23.72 -10.84 23.18
C ALA A 142 -23.88 -12.34 23.47
N GLY A 143 -22.77 -13.09 23.41
CA GLY A 143 -22.72 -14.54 23.54
C GLY A 143 -22.67 -15.30 22.21
N LEU A 144 -22.83 -14.64 21.06
CA LEU A 144 -22.61 -15.26 19.76
C LEU A 144 -21.11 -15.32 19.41
N SER A 145 -20.69 -16.47 18.88
CA SER A 145 -19.35 -16.61 18.30
C SER A 145 -19.33 -16.06 16.89
N VAL A 146 -18.39 -15.14 16.63
CA VAL A 146 -18.17 -14.55 15.31
C VAL A 146 -16.79 -14.95 14.81
N THR A 147 -16.70 -15.23 13.51
CA THR A 147 -15.42 -15.36 12.84
C THR A 147 -15.23 -14.17 11.91
N LEU A 148 -14.17 -13.41 12.16
CA LEU A 148 -13.73 -12.33 11.29
C LEU A 148 -12.64 -12.85 10.36
N PHE A 149 -12.74 -12.46 9.09
CA PHE A 149 -11.79 -12.81 8.05
C PHE A 149 -11.11 -11.54 7.59
N CYS A 150 -9.79 -11.49 7.69
CA CYS A 150 -8.99 -10.44 7.08
C CYS A 150 -8.23 -11.05 5.91
N GLN A 151 -8.56 -10.61 4.70
CA GLN A 151 -8.00 -11.18 3.48
C GLN A 151 -7.32 -10.11 2.62
N LEU A 152 -6.12 -10.42 2.15
CA LEU A 152 -5.37 -9.63 1.18
C LEU A 152 -5.55 -10.23 -0.21
N TYR A 153 -6.27 -9.51 -1.07
CA TYR A 153 -6.46 -9.88 -2.47
C TYR A 153 -5.29 -9.34 -3.31
N SER A 154 -4.65 -10.22 -4.06
CA SER A 154 -3.44 -9.92 -4.84
C SER A 154 -3.39 -10.74 -6.12
N SER A 155 -2.74 -10.17 -7.15
CA SER A 155 -2.43 -10.83 -8.41
C SER A 155 -0.98 -11.34 -8.38
N ALA A 156 -0.74 -12.38 -7.59
CA ALA A 156 0.56 -13.06 -7.58
C ALA A 156 0.58 -14.13 -8.68
N GLY A 157 1.65 -14.18 -9.47
CA GLY A 157 1.91 -15.28 -10.41
C GLY A 157 2.35 -16.59 -9.74
N VAL A 158 2.36 -16.61 -8.41
CA VAL A 158 2.75 -17.73 -7.53
C VAL A 158 1.67 -17.95 -6.48
N SER A 159 1.79 -19.03 -5.71
CA SER A 159 0.89 -19.24 -4.57
C SER A 159 0.97 -18.07 -3.58
N CYS A 160 -0.15 -17.75 -2.95
CA CYS A 160 -0.22 -16.69 -1.95
C CYS A 160 0.84 -16.84 -0.84
N ASP A 161 1.04 -18.06 -0.33
CA ASP A 161 2.01 -18.36 0.73
C ASP A 161 3.44 -17.99 0.29
N GLU A 162 3.82 -18.41 -0.92
CA GLU A 162 5.12 -18.10 -1.49
C GLU A 162 5.31 -16.59 -1.71
N TRP A 163 4.28 -15.90 -2.21
CA TRP A 163 4.32 -14.46 -2.41
C TRP A 163 4.54 -13.68 -1.12
N ILE A 164 3.75 -13.98 -0.08
CA ILE A 164 3.83 -13.28 1.20
C ILE A 164 5.18 -13.48 1.87
N ARG A 165 5.70 -14.72 1.87
CA ARG A 165 7.02 -15.02 2.43
C ARG A 165 8.14 -14.34 1.65
N SER A 166 8.12 -14.44 0.32
CA SER A 166 9.19 -13.89 -0.53
C SER A 166 9.25 -12.36 -0.51
N LYS A 167 8.09 -11.69 -0.37
CA LYS A 167 8.01 -10.23 -0.30
C LYS A 167 8.10 -9.67 1.13
N GLY A 168 8.07 -10.52 2.16
CA GLY A 168 8.10 -10.08 3.56
C GLY A 168 6.83 -9.31 3.92
N ILE A 169 5.67 -9.86 3.55
CA ILE A 169 4.36 -9.33 3.89
C ILE A 169 3.89 -10.01 5.18
N ASP A 170 3.23 -9.29 6.07
CA ASP A 170 2.61 -9.87 7.26
C ASP A 170 1.20 -9.31 7.45
N LEU A 171 0.26 -10.21 7.77
CA LEU A 171 -1.14 -9.89 8.07
C LEU A 171 -1.38 -10.23 9.54
N PHE A 172 -1.89 -9.27 10.31
CA PHE A 172 -2.18 -9.53 11.71
C PHE A 172 -3.34 -8.68 12.24
N TRP A 173 -4.00 -9.21 13.25
CA TRP A 173 -5.00 -8.49 14.02
C TRP A 173 -4.35 -7.69 15.13
N VAL A 174 -4.89 -6.51 15.44
CA VAL A 174 -4.46 -5.68 16.58
C VAL A 174 -5.63 -5.41 17.53
N ASN A 175 -5.32 -5.15 18.79
CA ASN A 175 -6.31 -4.67 19.75
C ASN A 175 -6.54 -3.15 19.61
N GLN A 176 -7.38 -2.59 20.48
CA GLN A 176 -7.69 -1.14 20.48
C GLN A 176 -6.45 -0.26 20.73
N ALA A 177 -5.43 -0.79 21.41
CA ALA A 177 -4.18 -0.09 21.67
C ALA A 177 -3.16 -0.25 20.52
N GLY A 178 -3.52 -0.91 19.41
CA GLY A 178 -2.61 -1.18 18.30
C GLY A 178 -1.58 -2.29 18.59
N VAL A 179 -1.78 -3.07 19.66
CA VAL A 179 -0.88 -4.18 19.99
C VAL A 179 -1.31 -5.41 19.20
N LYS A 180 -0.34 -6.04 18.52
CA LYS A 180 -0.52 -7.27 17.75
C LYS A 180 -1.10 -8.38 18.63
N LEU A 181 -2.23 -8.92 18.22
CA LEU A 181 -2.86 -10.06 18.86
C LEU A 181 -2.10 -11.34 18.51
N THR A 182 -2.04 -12.25 19.46
CA THR A 182 -1.27 -13.48 19.40
C THR A 182 -2.15 -14.69 19.70
N ARG A 183 -1.68 -15.89 19.35
CA ARG A 183 -2.39 -17.14 19.71
C ARG A 183 -2.48 -17.39 21.22
N SER A 184 -1.67 -16.72 22.03
CA SER A 184 -1.72 -16.78 23.49
C SER A 184 -2.87 -16.00 24.10
N ASP A 185 -3.54 -15.13 23.34
CA ASP A 185 -4.69 -14.39 23.82
C ASP A 185 -5.88 -15.34 23.97
N SER A 186 -6.19 -15.75 25.21
CA SER A 186 -7.21 -16.76 25.50
C SER A 186 -8.62 -16.43 24.99
N ARG A 187 -8.90 -15.13 24.76
CA ARG A 187 -10.16 -14.64 24.18
C ARG A 187 -10.23 -14.83 22.66
N TYR A 188 -9.09 -14.83 21.96
CA TYR A 188 -9.04 -14.79 20.50
C TYR A 188 -8.41 -16.06 19.94
N GLN A 189 -9.17 -16.78 19.13
CA GLN A 189 -8.65 -17.91 18.38
C GLN A 189 -8.19 -17.43 17.01
N ILE A 190 -6.88 -17.21 16.88
CA ILE A 190 -6.27 -16.72 15.64
C ILE A 190 -5.74 -17.89 14.81
N SER A 191 -6.12 -17.93 13.54
CA SER A 191 -5.60 -18.89 12.58
C SER A 191 -5.32 -18.27 11.21
N ALA A 192 -4.24 -18.70 10.56
CA ALA A 192 -3.85 -18.28 9.22
C ALA A 192 -3.77 -19.52 8.32
N PRO A 193 -4.92 -20.00 7.79
CA PRO A 193 -4.97 -21.23 7.00
C PRO A 193 -4.26 -21.06 5.65
N ASP A 194 -4.34 -19.87 5.06
CA ASP A 194 -3.46 -19.40 4.00
C ASP A 194 -2.81 -18.08 4.48
N HIS A 195 -1.62 -17.72 4.02
CA HIS A 195 -0.94 -16.55 4.59
C HIS A 195 -1.59 -15.21 4.13
N CYS A 196 -2.48 -15.23 3.13
CA CYS A 196 -3.24 -14.05 2.66
C CYS A 196 -4.54 -13.88 3.43
N ILE A 197 -4.91 -14.82 4.30
CA ILE A 197 -6.07 -14.75 5.14
C ILE A 197 -5.71 -15.03 6.59
N ILE A 198 -5.96 -14.07 7.45
CA ILE A 198 -5.89 -14.27 8.89
C ILE A 198 -7.30 -14.18 9.48
N THR A 199 -7.66 -15.20 10.22
CA THR A 199 -8.97 -15.34 10.85
C THR A 199 -8.86 -15.09 12.34
N LEU A 200 -9.87 -14.42 12.89
CA LEU A 200 -10.05 -14.21 14.32
C LEU A 200 -11.43 -14.72 14.70
N ASN A 201 -11.46 -15.77 15.51
CA ASN A 201 -12.68 -16.28 16.10
C ASN A 201 -12.77 -15.83 17.57
N THR A 202 -13.91 -15.27 17.96
CA THR A 202 -14.17 -14.77 19.30
C THR A 202 -15.65 -14.86 19.62
N THR A 203 -15.98 -15.03 20.90
CA THR A 203 -17.35 -14.83 21.39
C THR A 203 -17.52 -13.36 21.73
N LEU A 204 -18.56 -12.73 21.18
CA LEU A 204 -18.82 -11.31 21.39
C LEU A 204 -19.35 -11.06 22.80
N LEU A 205 -18.71 -10.14 23.51
CA LEU A 205 -19.19 -9.66 24.81
C LEU A 205 -20.01 -8.37 24.62
N ASN A 206 -20.80 -7.99 25.64
CA ASN A 206 -21.53 -6.71 25.60
C ASN A 206 -20.61 -5.50 25.39
N GLU A 207 -19.39 -5.57 25.90
CA GLU A 207 -18.34 -4.55 25.71
C GLU A 207 -17.75 -4.52 24.29
N ASP A 208 -17.94 -5.57 23.49
CA ASP A 208 -17.50 -5.60 22.09
C ASP A 208 -18.53 -4.99 21.12
N LEU A 209 -19.71 -4.60 21.62
CA LEU A 209 -20.70 -3.95 20.78
C LEU A 209 -20.18 -2.59 20.33
N ASN A 210 -20.24 -2.32 19.02
CA ASN A 210 -19.61 -1.16 18.37
C ASN A 210 -18.07 -1.13 18.47
N ARG A 211 -17.43 -2.23 18.89
CA ARG A 211 -15.98 -2.33 18.88
C ARG A 211 -15.47 -2.44 17.45
N GLU A 212 -14.39 -1.73 17.18
CA GLU A 212 -13.67 -1.80 15.91
C GLU A 212 -12.64 -2.93 15.96
N TRP A 213 -12.78 -3.92 15.08
CA TRP A 213 -11.80 -4.98 14.89
C TRP A 213 -10.87 -4.59 13.76
N ARG A 214 -9.58 -4.42 14.06
CA ARG A 214 -8.61 -3.91 13.09
C ARG A 214 -7.62 -4.98 12.68
N CYS A 215 -7.49 -5.16 11.37
CA CYS A 215 -6.45 -5.95 10.74
C CYS A 215 -5.48 -5.03 10.01
N GLU A 216 -4.19 -5.34 10.08
CA GLU A 216 -3.12 -4.57 9.49
C GLU A 216 -2.28 -5.42 8.53
N VAL A 217 -1.76 -4.75 7.50
CA VAL A 217 -0.81 -5.31 6.54
C VAL A 217 0.50 -4.55 6.62
N THR A 218 1.59 -5.30 6.73
CA THR A 218 2.95 -4.76 6.58
C THR A 218 3.62 -5.32 5.34
N HIS A 219 4.57 -4.58 4.80
CA HIS A 219 5.45 -5.02 3.73
C HIS A 219 6.87 -4.57 4.09
N ARG A 220 7.77 -5.54 4.26
CA ARG A 220 9.14 -5.35 4.79
C ARG A 220 9.12 -4.60 6.12
N ASP A 221 8.33 -5.10 7.07
CA ASP A 221 8.14 -4.57 8.42
C ASP A 221 7.58 -3.13 8.51
N GLN A 222 7.14 -2.57 7.38
CA GLN A 222 6.50 -1.26 7.34
C GLN A 222 4.99 -1.42 7.20
N LEU A 223 4.23 -0.81 8.10
CA LEU A 223 2.78 -0.69 7.97
C LEU A 223 2.43 -0.03 6.64
N LYS A 224 1.55 -0.67 5.86
CA LYS A 224 1.06 -0.13 4.58
C LYS A 224 -0.39 0.29 4.64
N THR A 225 -1.26 -0.56 5.18
CA THR A 225 -2.68 -0.23 5.35
C THR A 225 -3.31 -1.03 6.48
N SER A 226 -4.50 -0.60 6.89
CA SER A 226 -5.33 -1.26 7.91
C SER A 226 -6.79 -1.27 7.48
N ALA A 227 -7.49 -2.37 7.75
CA ALA A 227 -8.92 -2.51 7.49
C ALA A 227 -9.66 -2.82 8.79
N THR A 228 -10.86 -2.28 8.90
CA THR A 228 -11.62 -2.28 10.15
C THR A 228 -12.99 -2.88 9.94
N TYR A 229 -13.43 -3.71 10.88
CA TYR A 229 -14.80 -4.19 10.96
C TYR A 229 -15.45 -3.66 12.23
N THR A 230 -16.57 -2.97 12.08
CA THR A 230 -17.40 -2.53 13.19
C THR A 230 -18.77 -3.14 13.01
N ASP A 231 -19.20 -3.89 14.02
CA ASP A 231 -20.57 -4.35 14.07
C ASP A 231 -21.49 -3.18 14.46
N LYS A 232 -22.45 -2.83 13.59
CA LYS A 232 -23.36 -1.71 13.79
C LYS A 232 -24.70 -2.23 14.28
N ARG A 233 -25.12 -1.82 15.48
CA ARG A 233 -26.50 -2.02 15.93
C ARG A 233 -27.44 -1.23 15.00
N PRO A 234 -28.59 -1.78 14.57
CA PRO A 234 -29.65 -0.93 14.05
C PRO A 234 -30.02 0.08 15.13
N ALA A 235 -29.97 1.36 14.81
CA ALA A 235 -30.49 2.39 15.70
C ALA A 235 -31.93 2.02 16.03
N ARG A 236 -32.25 1.86 17.32
CA ARG A 236 -33.63 1.72 17.75
C ARG A 236 -34.38 2.90 17.15
N ALA A 237 -35.34 2.63 16.27
CA ALA A 237 -36.30 3.63 15.88
C ALA A 237 -37.09 3.96 17.15
N ASP A 238 -36.61 4.94 17.91
CA ASP A 238 -37.47 5.61 18.87
C ASP A 238 -38.54 6.29 18.03
N SER A 239 -39.73 5.70 18.08
CA SER A 239 -40.96 6.28 17.58
C SER A 239 -41.16 7.63 18.24
N THR A 240 -40.74 8.70 17.57
CA THR A 240 -41.27 10.03 17.82
C THR A 240 -41.50 10.68 16.47
N THR A 241 -42.78 10.62 16.09
CA THR A 241 -43.54 11.53 15.24
C THR A 241 -42.88 12.06 13.97
N ALA A 242 -43.45 11.65 12.84
CA ALA A 242 -43.22 12.20 11.53
C ALA A 242 -43.43 13.73 11.48
N GLU A 243 -42.41 14.45 11.02
CA GLU A 243 -42.57 15.67 10.22
C GLU A 243 -41.52 15.65 9.10
N THR A 244 -41.98 15.67 7.86
CA THR A 244 -41.20 15.84 6.62
C THR A 244 -41.42 17.28 6.13
N PRO A 245 -40.62 17.81 5.20
CA PRO A 245 -39.21 18.19 5.25
C PRO A 245 -39.04 19.73 5.13
N VAL A 246 -37.92 20.30 5.61
CA VAL A 246 -37.49 21.63 5.18
C VAL A 246 -36.07 21.56 4.61
N HIS A 247 -36.00 21.80 3.31
CA HIS A 247 -34.80 22.07 2.54
C HIS A 247 -34.17 23.37 3.06
N SER A 248 -32.90 23.31 3.49
CA SER A 248 -32.08 24.52 3.66
C SER A 248 -30.62 24.16 3.39
N THR A 249 -30.22 24.43 2.16
CA THR A 249 -28.85 24.62 1.72
C THR A 249 -28.23 25.73 2.57
N ASN A 250 -27.11 25.46 3.24
CA ASN A 250 -26.14 26.50 3.58
C ASN A 250 -24.74 25.89 3.65
N SER A 251 -23.95 26.25 2.62
CA SER A 251 -22.51 26.08 2.57
C SER A 251 -21.86 26.95 3.62
N THR A 252 -21.00 26.39 4.47
CA THR A 252 -20.01 27.20 5.19
C THR A 252 -18.74 26.39 5.42
N THR A 253 -17.75 26.73 4.61
CA THR A 253 -16.34 26.34 4.71
C THR A 253 -15.77 26.88 6.02
N THR A 254 -15.22 26.02 6.88
CA THR A 254 -14.31 26.45 7.95
C THR A 254 -13.15 25.48 8.05
N THR A 255 -11.96 26.00 7.80
CA THR A 255 -10.64 25.37 7.93
C THR A 255 -10.24 25.25 9.41
N PRO A 256 -9.54 24.18 9.80
CA PRO A 256 -8.65 24.20 10.96
C PRO A 256 -7.20 24.34 10.52
N ALA A 257 -6.50 25.31 11.11
CA ALA A 257 -5.08 25.56 10.91
C ALA A 257 -4.21 24.44 11.50
N THR A 258 -3.32 23.88 10.69
CA THR A 258 -2.36 22.84 11.10
C THR A 258 -1.08 23.45 11.67
N SER A 259 -1.03 23.60 12.99
CA SER A 259 0.22 23.79 13.74
C SER A 259 0.89 22.42 13.95
N GLY A 260 1.70 21.96 12.99
CA GLY A 260 2.37 20.66 13.09
C GLY A 260 3.62 20.45 12.22
N SER A 261 4.11 21.48 11.52
CA SER A 261 5.18 21.32 10.51
C SER A 261 6.60 21.63 11.02
N LEU A 262 6.76 22.41 12.10
CA LEU A 262 8.11 22.82 12.55
C LEU A 262 8.85 21.77 13.40
N PHE A 263 8.14 20.93 14.15
CA PHE A 263 8.78 19.92 15.00
C PHE A 263 9.36 18.73 14.23
N ARG A 264 8.85 18.42 13.02
CA ARG A 264 9.40 17.33 12.20
C ARG A 264 10.69 17.68 11.47
N MET A 265 10.91 18.97 11.16
CA MET A 265 12.15 19.41 10.50
C MET A 265 13.36 19.38 11.46
N ILE A 266 13.15 19.69 12.74
CA ILE A 266 14.25 19.74 13.72
C ILE A 266 14.80 18.32 14.00
N VAL A 267 13.93 17.29 14.02
CA VAL A 267 14.36 15.90 14.26
C VAL A 267 15.23 15.37 13.12
N ILE A 268 14.91 15.72 11.87
CA ILE A 268 15.66 15.24 10.69
C ILE A 268 17.08 15.84 10.65
N ILE A 269 17.25 17.12 11.01
CA ILE A 269 18.56 17.79 10.97
C ILE A 269 19.53 17.21 12.02
N VAL A 270 19.02 16.82 13.20
CA VAL A 270 19.85 16.22 14.26
C VAL A 270 20.33 14.82 13.87
N GLU A 271 19.54 14.05 13.12
CA GLU A 271 19.90 12.69 12.70
C GLU A 271 21.01 12.69 11.64
N PHE A 272 20.98 13.60 10.66
CA PHE A 272 22.04 13.70 9.64
C PHE A 272 23.41 14.11 10.21
N ALA A 273 23.44 14.93 11.26
CA ALA A 273 24.69 15.37 11.89
C ALA A 273 25.42 14.23 12.64
N VAL A 274 24.67 13.24 13.15
CA VAL A 274 25.23 12.11 13.92
C VAL A 274 25.92 11.07 13.03
N PHE A 275 25.53 10.95 11.75
CA PHE A 275 26.12 9.95 10.83
C PHE A 275 27.23 10.51 9.92
N ALA A 276 27.35 11.83 9.76
CA ALA A 276 28.40 12.44 8.93
C ALA A 276 29.76 12.51 9.65
N ALA A 277 29.79 12.75 10.97
CA ALA A 277 31.05 12.90 11.71
C ALA A 277 31.87 11.59 11.83
N PRO A 278 31.27 10.41 12.10
CA PRO A 278 32.03 9.17 12.25
C PRO A 278 32.64 8.67 10.92
N THR A 279 31.96 8.91 9.80
CA THR A 279 32.41 8.44 8.48
C THR A 279 33.61 9.23 7.96
N VAL A 280 33.67 10.54 8.22
CA VAL A 280 34.83 11.38 7.89
C VAL A 280 36.04 10.99 8.75
N ILE A 281 35.85 10.76 10.06
CA ILE A 281 36.94 10.35 10.96
C ILE A 281 37.50 8.98 10.54
N PHE A 282 36.64 8.03 10.15
CA PHE A 282 37.07 6.71 9.69
C PHE A 282 37.86 6.79 8.38
N LEU A 283 37.45 7.65 7.44
CA LEU A 283 38.19 7.91 6.20
C LEU A 283 39.55 8.56 6.47
N GLN A 284 39.64 9.50 7.42
CA GLN A 284 40.90 10.13 7.82
C GLN A 284 41.88 9.08 8.38
N ILE A 285 41.43 8.20 9.28
CA ILE A 285 42.25 7.14 9.88
C ILE A 285 42.75 6.15 8.82
N ILE A 286 41.91 5.81 7.82
CA ILE A 286 42.32 4.95 6.70
C ILE A 286 43.36 5.64 5.83
N CYS A 287 43.19 6.94 5.56
CA CYS A 287 44.15 7.72 4.78
C CYS A 287 45.51 7.84 5.48
N ASP A 288 45.52 8.12 6.79
CA ASP A 288 46.75 8.27 7.58
C ASP A 288 47.50 6.95 7.71
N ARG A 289 46.80 5.83 7.97
CA ARG A 289 47.41 4.48 7.97
C ARG A 289 47.99 4.08 6.61
N ARG A 290 47.43 4.61 5.51
CA ARG A 290 47.93 4.36 4.16
C ARG A 290 49.13 5.23 3.79
N ALA A 291 49.27 6.39 4.44
CA ALA A 291 50.44 7.26 4.31
C ALA A 291 51.64 6.69 5.08
N GLU A 292 51.46 6.23 6.32
CA GLU A 292 52.55 5.59 7.10
C GLU A 292 53.09 4.31 6.45
N ASN A 293 52.23 3.53 5.78
CA ASN A 293 52.66 2.33 5.06
C ASN A 293 53.41 2.63 3.74
N LYS A 294 53.43 3.88 3.27
CA LYS A 294 54.22 4.31 2.12
C LYS A 294 55.60 4.84 2.50
N GLU A 295 55.84 5.20 3.76
CA GLU A 295 57.16 5.65 4.25
C GLU A 295 58.06 4.49 4.72
N LYS A 296 57.54 3.26 4.79
CA LYS A 296 58.30 2.05 5.19
C LYS A 296 58.69 1.13 4.03
N LEU A 297 58.67 1.60 2.78
CA LEU A 297 59.14 0.85 1.61
C LEU A 297 60.22 1.61 0.84
#